data_AF-A0A8H5XMH5-F1
#
_entry.id   AF-A0A8H5XMH5-F1
#
_cell.length_a   1.000
_cell.length_b   1.000
_cell.length_c   1.000
_cell.angle_alpha   90.00
_cell.angle_beta   90.00
_cell.angle_gamma   90.00
#
_symmetry.space_group_name_H-M   'P 1'
#
loop_
_entity.id
_entity.type
_entity.pdbx_description
1 polymer ?
#
loop_
_entity_poly.entity_id
_entity_poly.type
_entity_poly.pdbx_seq_one_letter_code
_entity_poly.pdbx_strand_id
1 'polypeptide(L)'
;MLIFHAHWDHCRPISQEFPNAQAFFGPGTKDFCSPGHLESGQPSDEIEWDGRWFGSKQHVTEDWSEFEGTWVPWGTFERALDYFGDGSLWVIDAPGHMPGNLAAAVKLQGIDEWVLLGSDCCHSMPLLRGTEEMATYIGQDGELKAYLQQDFPAAHKTIDNIRKLQADYGVQVALAHDATWMIEQTNPVLMSLLDDNKKGACTIKVHPAYLEQLTMGLRVGVIGPTGFGGSYLCVELIKRGYAVRGISRKPEKLGQNPAYTPYSIDIEKGSFEDVVEALKNLDVLVNEYGPHTAGEHALQYKPFLELTRKIIICAKAAKVGYFVMVGGCGSLHYPGSQFSTCADTKIFWLYYRRGIADSHAHVSYMEERLGSMGTSLRDYRNARLAVRQGKSDPAAEKLIDKYEHAVMSNDSALEFVTAGRTSFMFFDGNASFRWTYVSPPALYRSGLRTGSYTLIENELPVKPAPEGHEESDLTGRLHGISAADLAIAIADEIGNEKLLGKHWSAYSDMSDDTPTPSYVSL
;
A
#
# COMPACT_ATOMS: atom_id res chain seq x y z
N MET A 1 18.89 -16.87 -32.70
CA MET A 1 17.48 -17.13 -32.34
C MET A 1 16.90 -15.86 -31.76
N LEU A 2 15.69 -15.51 -32.14
CA LEU A 2 14.91 -14.43 -31.52
C LEU A 2 13.51 -14.96 -31.18
N ILE A 3 13.07 -14.77 -29.94
CA ILE A 3 11.74 -15.16 -29.45
C ILE A 3 10.82 -13.96 -29.66
N PHE A 4 9.73 -14.14 -30.38
CA PHE A 4 8.86 -13.05 -30.79
C PHE A 4 7.43 -13.16 -30.28
N HIS A 5 6.83 -11.99 -30.18
CA HIS A 5 5.40 -11.77 -30.15
C HIS A 5 4.98 -11.18 -31.50
N ALA A 6 3.88 -11.66 -32.09
CA ALA A 6 3.59 -11.47 -33.50
C ALA A 6 3.09 -10.07 -33.89
N HIS A 7 2.62 -9.28 -32.93
CA HIS A 7 2.14 -7.93 -33.20
C HIS A 7 3.26 -7.02 -33.75
N TRP A 8 2.91 -6.10 -34.64
CA TRP A 8 3.83 -5.42 -35.56
C TRP A 8 4.88 -4.52 -34.89
N ASP A 9 4.62 -4.07 -33.66
CA ASP A 9 5.56 -3.28 -32.86
C ASP A 9 6.58 -4.14 -32.11
N HIS A 10 6.34 -5.45 -32.01
CA HIS A 10 7.26 -6.44 -31.45
C HIS A 10 7.97 -7.29 -32.50
N CYS A 11 7.39 -7.39 -33.70
CA CYS A 11 7.91 -8.22 -34.78
C CYS A 11 8.27 -7.39 -36.01
N ARG A 12 9.57 -7.27 -36.30
CA ARG A 12 10.09 -6.63 -37.51
C ARG A 12 10.99 -7.61 -38.24
N PRO A 13 11.04 -7.59 -39.58
CA PRO A 13 11.94 -8.43 -40.36
C PRO A 13 13.37 -8.33 -39.85
N ILE A 14 14.01 -9.47 -39.68
CA ILE A 14 15.33 -9.59 -39.07
C ILE A 14 16.38 -10.03 -40.07
N SER A 15 15.99 -10.64 -41.19
CA SER A 15 16.90 -11.27 -42.16
C SER A 15 18.00 -10.32 -42.67
N GLN A 16 17.74 -9.01 -42.72
CA GLN A 16 18.74 -8.01 -43.11
C GLN A 16 19.81 -7.74 -42.04
N GLU A 17 19.42 -7.73 -40.76
CA GLU A 17 20.32 -7.43 -39.65
C GLU A 17 20.96 -8.72 -39.08
N PHE A 18 20.20 -9.81 -39.07
CA PHE A 18 20.55 -11.10 -38.48
C PHE A 18 20.31 -12.24 -39.50
N PRO A 19 21.11 -12.33 -40.57
CA PRO A 19 20.86 -13.26 -41.69
C PRO A 19 20.96 -14.75 -41.33
N ASN A 20 21.54 -15.08 -40.19
CA ASN A 20 21.67 -16.47 -39.69
C ASN A 20 20.71 -16.76 -38.52
N ALA A 21 19.87 -15.80 -38.12
CA ALA A 21 18.93 -15.99 -37.03
C ALA A 21 17.60 -16.50 -37.57
N GLN A 22 17.08 -17.55 -36.93
CA GLN A 22 15.69 -17.96 -37.06
C GLN A 22 14.85 -17.32 -35.94
N ALA A 23 13.66 -16.85 -36.31
CA ALA A 23 12.64 -16.38 -35.38
C ALA A 23 11.77 -17.53 -34.89
N PHE A 24 11.33 -17.44 -33.64
CA PHE A 24 10.41 -18.42 -33.07
C PHE A 24 9.18 -17.74 -32.46
N PHE A 25 8.01 -18.31 -32.76
CA PHE A 25 6.72 -17.91 -32.20
C PHE A 25 6.12 -19.05 -31.36
N GLY A 26 5.09 -18.74 -30.57
CA GLY A 26 4.38 -19.77 -29.82
C GLY A 26 3.47 -20.62 -30.71
N PRO A 27 3.06 -21.81 -30.25
CA PRO A 27 2.14 -22.67 -30.97
C PRO A 27 0.82 -21.95 -31.31
N GLY A 28 0.38 -22.04 -32.56
CA GLY A 28 -0.89 -21.47 -33.03
C GLY A 28 -0.82 -20.01 -33.49
N THR A 29 0.35 -19.37 -33.44
CA THR A 29 0.54 -18.02 -33.98
C THR A 29 0.25 -17.96 -35.48
N LYS A 30 0.70 -18.95 -36.26
CA LYS A 30 0.50 -19.03 -37.70
C LYS A 30 -0.98 -18.99 -38.06
N ASP A 31 -1.75 -19.86 -37.42
CA ASP A 31 -3.17 -20.04 -37.72
C ASP A 31 -3.97 -18.78 -37.36
N PHE A 32 -3.54 -18.05 -36.34
CA PHE A 32 -4.17 -16.80 -35.91
C PHE A 32 -3.75 -15.59 -36.77
N CYS A 33 -2.49 -15.52 -37.18
CA CYS A 33 -1.92 -14.36 -37.87
C CYS A 33 -1.99 -14.43 -39.40
N SER A 34 -2.36 -15.58 -39.97
CA SER A 34 -2.45 -15.76 -41.43
C SER A 34 -3.87 -15.44 -41.93
N PRO A 35 -4.02 -14.71 -43.05
CA PRO A 35 -2.96 -14.07 -43.83
C PRO A 35 -2.46 -12.77 -43.19
N GLY A 36 -1.16 -12.52 -43.24
CA GLY A 36 -0.59 -11.26 -42.79
C GLY A 36 -1.01 -10.06 -43.67
N HIS A 37 -1.13 -8.89 -43.04
CA HIS A 37 -1.54 -7.59 -43.56
C HIS A 37 -0.88 -7.21 -44.90
N LEU A 38 0.42 -7.47 -45.04
CA LEU A 38 1.21 -7.06 -46.21
C LEU A 38 1.07 -8.00 -47.42
N GLU A 39 0.25 -9.05 -47.35
CA GLU A 39 0.05 -9.97 -48.48
C GLU A 39 -0.49 -9.27 -49.75
N SER A 40 -1.18 -8.14 -49.62
CA SER A 40 -1.71 -7.39 -50.78
C SER A 40 -0.84 -6.21 -51.24
N GLY A 41 0.24 -5.89 -50.52
CA GLY A 41 1.02 -4.66 -50.73
C GLY A 41 0.27 -3.36 -50.38
N GLN A 42 -0.94 -3.45 -49.81
CA GLN A 42 -1.71 -2.34 -49.26
C GLN A 42 -2.04 -2.65 -47.79
N PRO A 43 -1.91 -1.67 -46.89
CA PRO A 43 -2.37 -1.82 -45.52
C PRO A 43 -3.86 -2.16 -45.46
N SER A 44 -4.23 -3.27 -44.83
CA SER A 44 -5.62 -3.56 -44.43
C SER A 44 -5.84 -3.08 -43.00
N ASP A 45 -6.77 -2.15 -42.78
CA ASP A 45 -7.13 -1.69 -41.43
C ASP A 45 -7.64 -2.83 -40.51
N GLU A 46 -7.96 -4.01 -41.07
CA GLU A 46 -8.51 -5.16 -40.35
C GLU A 46 -7.47 -6.24 -39.97
N ILE A 47 -6.24 -6.17 -40.45
CA ILE A 47 -5.20 -7.20 -40.24
C ILE A 47 -3.96 -6.54 -39.66
N GLU A 48 -3.43 -7.01 -38.53
CA GLU A 48 -2.34 -6.33 -37.80
C GLU A 48 -0.96 -7.03 -37.93
N TRP A 49 -0.87 -8.08 -38.75
CA TRP A 49 0.28 -9.00 -38.79
C TRP A 49 1.18 -8.80 -40.02
N ASP A 50 2.49 -8.94 -39.91
CA ASP A 50 3.38 -8.72 -41.05
C ASP A 50 3.46 -9.95 -42.00
N GLY A 51 3.10 -9.72 -43.27
CA GLY A 51 3.05 -10.76 -44.32
C GLY A 51 4.39 -11.39 -44.68
N ARG A 52 5.51 -10.78 -44.27
CA ARG A 52 6.85 -11.38 -44.41
C ARG A 52 7.06 -12.57 -43.47
N TRP A 53 6.23 -12.68 -42.43
CA TRP A 53 6.15 -13.83 -41.53
C TRP A 53 4.96 -14.71 -41.88
N PHE A 54 3.76 -14.13 -41.93
CA PHE A 54 2.49 -14.89 -41.96
C PHE A 54 1.73 -14.77 -43.29
N GLY A 55 2.41 -14.44 -44.38
CA GLY A 55 1.83 -14.37 -45.72
C GLY A 55 1.86 -15.70 -46.48
N SER A 56 1.44 -15.67 -47.74
CA SER A 56 1.67 -16.76 -48.68
C SER A 56 3.16 -17.02 -48.94
N LYS A 57 3.50 -18.19 -49.50
CA LYS A 57 4.88 -18.59 -49.85
C LYS A 57 5.66 -17.57 -50.69
N GLN A 58 4.98 -16.68 -51.41
CA GLN A 58 5.59 -15.64 -52.24
C GLN A 58 5.97 -14.39 -51.44
N HIS A 59 5.34 -14.18 -50.28
CA HIS A 59 5.53 -13.01 -49.42
C HIS A 59 6.36 -13.30 -48.18
N VAL A 60 6.38 -14.55 -47.70
CA VAL A 60 7.23 -14.95 -46.57
C VAL A 60 8.70 -14.87 -46.99
N THR A 61 9.41 -13.91 -46.42
CA THR A 61 10.85 -13.70 -46.65
C THR A 61 11.70 -14.06 -45.45
N GLU A 62 11.10 -14.17 -44.27
CA GLU A 62 11.81 -14.43 -43.02
C GLU A 62 11.89 -15.93 -42.71
N ASP A 63 13.00 -16.34 -42.09
CA ASP A 63 13.15 -17.70 -41.56
C ASP A 63 12.55 -17.78 -40.15
N TRP A 64 11.48 -18.54 -40.01
CA TRP A 64 10.77 -18.69 -38.74
C TRP A 64 10.10 -20.05 -38.57
N SER A 65 9.83 -20.40 -37.32
CA SER A 65 9.03 -21.56 -36.93
C SER A 65 8.25 -21.31 -35.65
N GLU A 66 7.30 -22.18 -35.31
CA GLU A 66 6.71 -22.22 -33.99
C GLU A 66 7.50 -23.17 -33.09
N PHE A 67 7.51 -22.91 -31.78
CA PHE A 67 8.15 -23.84 -30.84
C PHE A 67 7.43 -25.20 -30.83
N GLU A 68 8.18 -26.24 -31.21
CA GLU A 68 7.77 -27.64 -31.10
C GLU A 68 8.47 -28.32 -29.92
N GLY A 69 7.92 -29.45 -29.45
CA GLY A 69 8.54 -30.28 -28.43
C GLY A 69 7.68 -30.53 -27.18
N THR A 70 8.33 -31.07 -26.15
CA THR A 70 7.67 -31.38 -24.87
C THR A 70 7.70 -30.19 -23.94
N TRP A 71 6.51 -29.66 -23.65
CA TRP A 71 6.31 -28.60 -22.66
C TRP A 71 6.14 -29.23 -21.27
N VAL A 72 6.81 -28.67 -20.28
CA VAL A 72 6.80 -29.14 -18.88
C VAL A 72 6.45 -28.00 -17.93
N PRO A 73 5.96 -28.28 -16.71
CA PRO A 73 5.73 -27.23 -15.72
C PRO A 73 7.02 -26.56 -15.27
N TRP A 74 6.98 -25.24 -15.08
CA TRP A 74 8.05 -24.46 -14.48
C TRP A 74 7.49 -23.27 -13.70
N GLY A 75 7.97 -23.07 -12.47
CA GLY A 75 7.45 -22.03 -11.57
C GLY A 75 5.94 -22.18 -11.34
N THR A 76 5.18 -21.18 -11.78
CA THR A 76 3.71 -21.14 -11.70
C THR A 76 3.02 -21.52 -13.01
N PHE A 77 3.79 -21.78 -14.07
CA PHE A 77 3.28 -22.09 -15.39
C PHE A 77 3.29 -23.60 -15.67
N GLU A 78 2.22 -24.08 -16.30
CA GLU A 78 2.04 -25.51 -16.63
C GLU A 78 2.83 -25.93 -17.87
N ARG A 79 3.19 -24.97 -18.73
CA ARG A 79 3.78 -25.20 -20.05
C ARG A 79 4.96 -24.25 -20.25
N ALA A 80 6.15 -24.78 -20.07
CA ALA A 80 7.41 -24.13 -20.35
C ALA A 80 8.39 -25.11 -21.02
N LEU A 81 9.38 -24.57 -21.72
CA LEU A 81 10.42 -25.30 -22.42
C LEU A 81 11.78 -24.76 -21.99
N ASP A 82 12.61 -25.61 -21.40
CA ASP A 82 14.02 -25.28 -21.15
C ASP A 82 14.76 -25.31 -22.49
N TYR A 83 15.02 -24.12 -23.02
CA TYR A 83 15.49 -23.97 -24.39
C TYR A 83 16.92 -24.49 -24.58
N PHE A 84 17.79 -24.25 -23.60
CA PHE A 84 19.17 -24.72 -23.65
C PHE A 84 19.35 -26.11 -23.02
N GLY A 85 18.38 -26.56 -22.21
CA GLY A 85 18.46 -27.82 -21.46
C GLY A 85 19.37 -27.75 -20.23
N ASP A 86 19.82 -26.54 -19.87
CA ASP A 86 20.67 -26.27 -18.71
C ASP A 86 19.94 -25.48 -17.61
N GLY A 87 18.65 -25.19 -17.82
CA GLY A 87 17.79 -24.46 -16.91
C GLY A 87 17.98 -22.94 -16.91
N SER A 88 18.79 -22.36 -17.81
CA SER A 88 19.08 -20.91 -17.82
C SER A 88 18.05 -20.06 -18.55
N LEU A 89 17.35 -20.62 -19.54
CA LEU A 89 16.32 -19.93 -20.33
C LEU A 89 15.10 -20.83 -20.49
N TRP A 90 13.99 -20.39 -19.93
CA TRP A 90 12.70 -21.05 -20.06
C TRP A 90 11.80 -20.23 -20.96
N VAL A 91 11.37 -20.81 -22.08
CA VAL A 91 10.31 -20.27 -22.93
C VAL A 91 8.98 -20.71 -22.34
N ILE A 92 8.08 -19.77 -22.07
CA ILE A 92 6.85 -20.00 -21.32
C ILE A 92 5.66 -19.71 -22.23
N ASP A 93 4.72 -20.66 -22.28
CA ASP A 93 3.43 -20.47 -22.92
C ASP A 93 2.56 -19.53 -22.06
N ALA A 94 2.25 -18.33 -22.58
CA ALA A 94 1.61 -17.24 -21.84
C ALA A 94 0.33 -16.79 -22.56
N PRO A 95 -0.71 -17.64 -22.59
CA PRO A 95 -1.91 -17.42 -23.39
C PRO A 95 -2.78 -16.28 -22.85
N GLY A 96 -3.71 -15.82 -23.68
CA GLY A 96 -4.74 -14.86 -23.29
C GLY A 96 -4.74 -13.58 -24.13
N HIS A 97 -3.57 -12.95 -24.25
CA HIS A 97 -3.44 -11.78 -25.12
C HIS A 97 -3.73 -12.14 -26.58
N MET A 98 -3.02 -13.12 -27.13
CA MET A 98 -3.30 -13.73 -28.43
C MET A 98 -2.79 -15.18 -28.47
N PRO A 99 -3.28 -16.02 -29.39
CA PRO A 99 -2.71 -17.35 -29.64
C PRO A 99 -1.21 -17.32 -29.92
N GLY A 100 -0.47 -18.21 -29.25
CA GLY A 100 0.97 -18.32 -29.36
C GLY A 100 1.76 -17.16 -28.72
N ASN A 101 1.14 -16.35 -27.86
CA ASN A 101 1.87 -15.40 -27.03
C ASN A 101 2.81 -16.12 -26.06
N LEU A 102 4.05 -15.68 -25.98
CA LEU A 102 5.09 -16.28 -25.15
C LEU A 102 5.60 -15.28 -24.11
N ALA A 103 6.10 -15.82 -23.00
CA ALA A 103 7.00 -15.13 -22.10
C ALA A 103 8.33 -15.90 -22.04
N ALA A 104 9.37 -15.30 -21.46
CA ALA A 104 10.64 -15.99 -21.21
C ALA A 104 11.15 -15.72 -19.81
N ALA A 105 11.53 -16.75 -19.07
CA ALA A 105 12.23 -16.59 -17.80
C ALA A 105 13.72 -16.88 -17.97
N VAL A 106 14.56 -15.93 -17.53
CA VAL A 106 16.01 -15.97 -17.69
C VAL A 106 16.65 -15.95 -16.32
N LYS A 107 17.56 -16.89 -16.08
CA LYS A 107 18.41 -16.89 -14.89
C LYS A 107 19.62 -16.00 -15.11
N LEU A 108 19.85 -15.05 -14.21
CA LEU A 108 21.02 -14.17 -14.30
C LEU A 108 22.29 -14.90 -13.86
N GLN A 109 23.39 -14.69 -14.59
CA GLN A 109 24.65 -15.36 -14.29
C GLN A 109 25.31 -14.76 -13.04
N GLY A 110 25.72 -15.61 -12.11
CA GLY A 110 26.50 -15.22 -10.93
C GLY A 110 25.70 -14.67 -9.76
N ILE A 111 24.38 -14.49 -9.93
CA ILE A 111 23.43 -14.15 -8.86
C ILE A 111 22.22 -15.09 -8.97
N ASP A 112 21.63 -15.50 -7.86
CA ASP A 112 20.48 -16.43 -7.86
C ASP A 112 19.16 -15.68 -8.08
N GLU A 113 19.11 -14.89 -9.15
CA GLU A 113 18.02 -13.99 -9.50
C GLU A 113 17.45 -14.35 -10.88
N TRP A 114 16.16 -14.09 -11.05
CA TRP A 114 15.41 -14.42 -12.25
C TRP A 114 14.69 -13.20 -12.80
N VAL A 115 14.66 -13.09 -14.13
CA VAL A 115 13.84 -12.10 -14.84
C VAL A 115 12.85 -12.83 -15.74
N LEU A 116 11.57 -12.51 -15.60
CA LEU A 116 10.53 -12.82 -16.56
C LEU A 116 10.39 -11.67 -17.56
N LEU A 117 10.70 -11.94 -18.82
CA LEU A 117 10.37 -11.12 -19.97
C LEU A 117 8.93 -11.45 -20.37
N GLY A 118 7.97 -10.63 -19.94
CA GLY A 118 6.54 -10.94 -19.99
C GLY A 118 5.88 -10.73 -21.37
N SER A 119 6.56 -10.11 -22.33
CA SER A 119 5.93 -9.68 -23.59
C SER A 119 4.64 -8.88 -23.30
N ASP A 120 3.56 -9.18 -24.04
CA ASP A 120 2.30 -8.46 -24.04
C ASP A 120 1.22 -9.16 -23.20
N CYS A 121 1.59 -10.17 -22.42
CA CYS A 121 0.64 -10.92 -21.60
C CYS A 121 -0.21 -10.02 -20.68
N CYS A 122 0.35 -8.89 -20.24
CA CYS A 122 -0.30 -7.92 -19.35
C CYS A 122 -0.51 -6.55 -20.00
N HIS A 123 0.26 -6.18 -21.04
CA HIS A 123 0.41 -4.83 -21.61
C HIS A 123 0.86 -3.70 -20.66
N SER A 124 0.43 -3.70 -19.40
CA SER A 124 0.73 -2.62 -18.46
C SER A 124 0.98 -3.13 -17.03
N MET A 125 1.82 -2.39 -16.30
CA MET A 125 2.09 -2.67 -14.89
C MET A 125 0.86 -2.51 -13.99
N PRO A 126 -0.05 -1.54 -14.19
CA PRO A 126 -1.30 -1.46 -13.42
C PRO A 126 -2.17 -2.73 -13.51
N LEU A 127 -2.28 -3.32 -14.72
CA LEU A 127 -2.96 -4.60 -14.89
C LEU A 127 -2.24 -5.72 -14.12
N LEU A 128 -0.90 -5.79 -14.21
CA LEU A 128 -0.14 -6.77 -13.44
C LEU A 128 -0.24 -6.56 -11.92
N ARG A 129 -0.30 -5.33 -11.43
CA ARG A 129 -0.45 -5.01 -10.00
C ARG A 129 -1.88 -5.20 -9.49
N GLY A 130 -2.87 -5.27 -10.39
CA GLY A 130 -4.28 -5.38 -10.03
C GLY A 130 -4.89 -4.05 -9.57
N THR A 131 -4.26 -2.94 -9.91
CA THR A 131 -4.78 -1.59 -9.63
C THR A 131 -5.74 -1.12 -10.73
N GLU A 132 -5.71 -1.76 -11.90
CA GLU A 132 -6.63 -1.55 -13.01
C GLU A 132 -7.18 -2.90 -13.51
N GLU A 133 -8.30 -2.83 -14.24
CA GLU A 133 -8.93 -3.98 -14.89
C GLU A 133 -8.75 -3.90 -16.41
N MET A 134 -8.79 -5.04 -17.09
CA MET A 134 -8.73 -5.09 -18.54
C MET A 134 -9.85 -4.25 -19.15
N ALA A 135 -9.54 -3.47 -20.17
CA ALA A 135 -10.56 -2.71 -20.89
C ALA A 135 -11.48 -3.69 -21.63
N THR A 136 -12.77 -3.66 -21.33
CA THR A 136 -13.78 -4.55 -21.94
C THR A 136 -14.92 -3.80 -22.60
N TYR A 137 -15.55 -4.44 -23.58
CA TYR A 137 -16.78 -4.01 -24.23
C TYR A 137 -17.72 -5.21 -24.45
N ILE A 138 -19.01 -4.94 -24.62
CA ILE A 138 -19.97 -5.98 -25.02
C ILE A 138 -20.06 -5.97 -26.55
N GLY A 139 -19.75 -7.11 -27.17
CA GLY A 139 -19.84 -7.30 -28.61
C GLY A 139 -21.28 -7.22 -29.12
N GLN A 140 -21.45 -7.11 -30.44
CA GLN A 140 -22.78 -7.12 -31.07
C GLN A 140 -23.54 -8.45 -30.84
N ASP A 141 -22.81 -9.52 -30.52
CA ASP A 141 -23.29 -10.84 -30.14
C ASP A 141 -23.72 -10.93 -28.65
N GLY A 142 -23.48 -9.89 -27.86
CA GLY A 142 -23.78 -9.85 -26.42
C GLY A 142 -22.69 -10.45 -25.54
N GLU A 143 -21.59 -10.92 -26.12
CA GLU A 143 -20.46 -11.50 -25.39
C GLU A 143 -19.52 -10.40 -24.86
N LEU A 144 -18.98 -10.60 -23.66
CA LEU A 144 -17.97 -9.72 -23.09
C LEU A 144 -16.63 -9.97 -23.79
N LYS A 145 -16.05 -8.91 -24.38
CA LYS A 145 -14.77 -8.96 -25.08
C LYS A 145 -13.81 -7.96 -24.45
N ALA A 146 -12.52 -8.28 -24.44
CA ALA A 146 -11.48 -7.33 -24.07
C ALA A 146 -10.90 -6.67 -25.33
N TYR A 147 -10.43 -5.43 -25.19
CA TYR A 147 -9.84 -4.71 -26.32
C TYR A 147 -8.47 -5.29 -26.72
N LEU A 148 -7.69 -5.74 -25.73
CA LEU A 148 -6.30 -6.18 -25.92
C LEU A 148 -6.12 -7.67 -25.60
N GLN A 149 -7.18 -8.44 -25.36
CA GLN A 149 -7.06 -9.86 -25.00
C GLN A 149 -8.08 -10.69 -25.77
N GLN A 150 -7.60 -11.70 -26.48
CA GLN A 150 -8.43 -12.62 -27.27
C GLN A 150 -9.10 -13.70 -26.42
N ASP A 151 -8.44 -14.16 -25.35
CA ASP A 151 -8.98 -15.14 -24.39
C ASP A 151 -8.89 -14.57 -22.98
N PHE A 152 -10.04 -14.13 -22.48
CA PHE A 152 -10.15 -13.40 -21.23
C PHE A 152 -9.82 -14.27 -20.00
N PRO A 153 -10.40 -15.48 -19.82
CA PRO A 153 -9.99 -16.40 -18.75
C PRO A 153 -8.50 -16.76 -18.78
N ALA A 154 -7.94 -17.03 -19.97
CA ALA A 154 -6.53 -17.37 -20.09
C ALA A 154 -5.62 -16.20 -19.73
N ALA A 155 -5.97 -14.97 -20.15
CA ALA A 155 -5.20 -13.77 -19.81
C ALA A 155 -5.16 -13.52 -18.30
N HIS A 156 -6.30 -13.66 -17.61
CA HIS A 156 -6.33 -13.56 -16.15
C HIS A 156 -5.47 -14.63 -15.48
N LYS A 157 -5.56 -15.90 -15.92
CA LYS A 157 -4.72 -16.98 -15.39
C LYS A 157 -3.22 -16.69 -15.59
N THR A 158 -2.85 -16.19 -16.77
CA THR A 158 -1.46 -15.81 -17.09
C THR A 158 -0.98 -14.69 -16.17
N ILE A 159 -1.75 -13.61 -16.00
CA ILE A 159 -1.41 -12.50 -15.09
C ILE A 159 -1.26 -13.00 -13.65
N ASP A 160 -2.17 -13.84 -13.17
CA ASP A 160 -2.12 -14.40 -11.82
C ASP A 160 -0.90 -15.31 -11.61
N ASN A 161 -0.51 -16.08 -12.63
CA ASN A 161 0.71 -16.87 -12.59
C ASN A 161 1.95 -15.97 -12.49
N ILE A 162 1.99 -14.84 -13.20
CA ILE A 162 3.10 -13.87 -13.10
C ILE A 162 3.14 -13.25 -11.71
N ARG A 163 2.00 -12.81 -11.16
CA ARG A 163 1.92 -12.27 -9.80
C ARG A 163 2.44 -13.25 -8.76
N LYS A 164 2.03 -14.52 -8.84
CA LYS A 164 2.52 -15.59 -7.96
C LYS A 164 4.02 -15.84 -8.16
N LEU A 165 4.52 -15.76 -9.40
CA LEU A 165 5.94 -15.90 -9.68
C LEU A 165 6.76 -14.79 -8.99
N GLN A 166 6.26 -13.55 -9.01
CA GLN A 166 6.89 -12.44 -8.28
C GLN A 166 6.82 -12.63 -6.76
N ALA A 167 5.64 -12.96 -6.23
CA ALA A 167 5.37 -13.05 -4.80
C ALA A 167 6.07 -14.25 -4.13
N ASP A 168 6.00 -15.42 -4.77
CA ASP A 168 6.41 -16.68 -4.16
C ASP A 168 7.88 -17.03 -4.47
N TYR A 169 8.40 -16.54 -5.61
CA TYR A 169 9.74 -16.90 -6.10
C TYR A 169 10.67 -15.69 -6.30
N GLY A 170 10.21 -14.46 -6.04
CA GLY A 170 11.03 -13.25 -6.14
C GLY A 170 11.43 -12.87 -7.57
N VAL A 171 10.81 -13.47 -8.59
CA VAL A 171 11.16 -13.23 -10.00
C VAL A 171 10.84 -11.77 -10.36
N GLN A 172 11.80 -11.08 -10.97
CA GLN A 172 11.60 -9.72 -11.48
C GLN A 172 10.86 -9.77 -12.82
N VAL A 173 9.97 -8.81 -13.11
CA VAL A 173 9.19 -8.81 -14.35
C VAL A 173 9.51 -7.59 -15.18
N ALA A 174 9.83 -7.80 -16.46
CA ALA A 174 9.93 -6.76 -17.47
C ALA A 174 8.85 -6.99 -18.54
N LEU A 175 7.90 -6.06 -18.63
CA LEU A 175 6.86 -6.07 -19.67
C LEU A 175 7.32 -5.29 -20.90
N ALA A 176 6.81 -5.63 -22.08
CA ALA A 176 7.27 -5.01 -23.33
C ALA A 176 6.97 -3.51 -23.42
N HIS A 177 5.86 -3.05 -22.81
CA HIS A 177 5.46 -1.65 -22.77
C HIS A 177 5.68 -0.97 -21.40
N ASP A 178 6.52 -1.55 -20.53
CA ASP A 178 6.86 -0.93 -19.25
C ASP A 178 8.24 -0.27 -19.28
N ALA A 179 8.24 1.06 -19.31
CA ALA A 179 9.44 1.87 -19.22
C ALA A 179 9.73 2.38 -17.80
N THR A 180 8.87 2.11 -16.80
CA THR A 180 8.99 2.72 -15.46
C THR A 180 10.32 2.39 -14.80
N TRP A 181 10.76 1.13 -14.81
CA TRP A 181 12.03 0.72 -14.20
C TRP A 181 13.26 1.38 -14.85
N MET A 182 13.21 1.70 -16.15
CA MET A 182 14.26 2.47 -16.83
C MET A 182 14.24 3.96 -16.47
N ILE A 183 13.04 4.51 -16.25
CA ILE A 183 12.84 5.91 -15.85
C ILE A 183 13.31 6.11 -14.41
N GLU A 184 12.85 5.24 -13.51
CA GLU A 184 13.11 5.33 -12.07
C GLU A 184 14.53 4.90 -11.70
N GLN A 185 15.11 3.95 -12.45
CA GLN A 185 16.45 3.39 -12.20
C GLN A 185 16.59 2.76 -10.81
N THR A 186 15.48 2.33 -10.21
CA THR A 186 15.40 1.80 -8.83
C THR A 186 15.60 0.29 -8.75
N ASN A 187 15.43 -0.44 -9.86
CA ASN A 187 15.54 -1.90 -9.90
C ASN A 187 16.90 -2.34 -10.45
N PRO A 188 17.90 -2.68 -9.61
CA PRO A 188 19.25 -3.01 -10.07
C PRO A 188 19.30 -4.27 -10.94
N VAL A 189 18.37 -5.21 -10.74
CA VAL A 189 18.29 -6.46 -11.51
C VAL A 189 17.82 -6.16 -12.94
N LEU A 190 16.71 -5.42 -13.11
CA LEU A 190 16.23 -5.04 -14.44
C LEU A 190 17.20 -4.08 -15.14
N MET A 191 17.80 -3.14 -14.40
CA MET A 191 18.80 -2.24 -14.95
C MET A 191 20.07 -2.98 -15.41
N SER A 192 20.35 -4.18 -14.90
CA SER A 192 21.48 -5.00 -15.37
C SER A 192 21.31 -5.53 -16.78
N LEU A 193 20.08 -5.57 -17.31
CA LEU A 193 19.77 -5.99 -18.69
C LEU A 193 20.20 -4.97 -19.74
N LEU A 194 20.44 -3.72 -19.33
CA LEU A 194 20.85 -2.65 -20.23
C LEU A 194 22.37 -2.71 -20.48
N ASP A 195 22.79 -2.28 -21.67
CA ASP A 195 24.19 -1.99 -21.96
C ASP A 195 24.64 -0.77 -21.12
N ASP A 196 25.91 -0.72 -20.71
CA ASP A 196 26.45 0.36 -19.86
C ASP A 196 26.28 1.74 -20.50
N ASN A 197 26.34 1.83 -21.83
CA ASN A 197 26.08 3.06 -22.59
C ASN A 197 24.59 3.48 -22.59
N LYS A 198 23.68 2.58 -22.20
CA LYS A 198 22.23 2.80 -22.04
C LYS A 198 21.80 2.94 -20.58
N LYS A 199 22.70 2.71 -19.61
CA LYS A 199 22.46 2.92 -18.16
C LYS A 199 22.53 4.39 -17.71
N GLY A 200 22.49 5.35 -18.65
CA GLY A 200 22.45 6.79 -18.37
C GLY A 200 21.02 7.31 -18.18
N ALA A 201 20.86 8.63 -18.05
CA ALA A 201 19.54 9.27 -18.13
C ALA A 201 18.91 8.95 -19.50
N CYS A 202 18.06 7.93 -19.53
CA CYS A 202 17.27 7.59 -20.69
C CYS A 202 16.43 8.84 -20.99
N THR A 203 16.81 9.61 -22.01
CA THR A 203 16.09 10.82 -22.41
C THR A 203 14.86 10.39 -23.17
N ILE A 204 13.93 9.76 -22.46
CA ILE A 204 12.63 9.49 -23.03
C ILE A 204 11.99 10.87 -23.25
N LYS A 205 11.71 11.21 -24.52
CA LYS A 205 10.81 12.31 -24.87
C LYS A 205 9.37 11.88 -24.55
N VAL A 206 9.12 11.57 -23.28
CA VAL A 206 7.77 11.32 -22.79
C VAL A 206 7.06 12.67 -22.80
N HIS A 207 5.83 12.70 -23.27
CA HIS A 207 4.98 13.87 -23.12
C HIS A 207 4.92 14.25 -21.62
N PRO A 208 5.14 15.51 -21.21
CA PRO A 208 5.29 15.89 -19.80
C PRO A 208 4.20 15.35 -18.86
N ALA A 209 2.95 15.29 -19.34
CA ALA A 209 1.82 14.73 -18.60
C ALA A 209 1.96 13.23 -18.24
N TYR A 210 2.66 12.46 -19.08
CA TYR A 210 2.85 11.01 -18.90
C TYR A 210 4.10 10.74 -18.01
N LEU A 211 5.09 11.64 -18.01
CA LEU A 211 6.17 11.66 -17.00
C LEU A 211 5.60 11.95 -15.62
N GLU A 212 4.70 12.94 -15.48
CA GLU A 212 4.01 13.25 -14.22
C GLU A 212 3.22 12.04 -13.68
N GLN A 213 2.68 11.21 -14.55
CA GLN A 213 1.95 9.97 -14.19
C GLN A 213 2.87 8.79 -13.87
N LEU A 214 4.05 8.68 -14.51
CA LEU A 214 5.00 7.57 -14.34
C LEU A 214 6.04 7.82 -13.24
N THR A 215 6.34 9.07 -12.90
CA THR A 215 7.36 9.42 -11.88
C THR A 215 6.79 9.75 -10.51
N MET A 216 5.46 9.84 -10.38
CA MET A 216 4.81 9.95 -9.08
C MET A 216 4.53 8.53 -8.56
N GLY A 217 5.23 8.13 -7.49
CA GLY A 217 4.80 6.98 -6.69
C GLY A 217 3.34 7.15 -6.24
N LEU A 218 2.71 6.06 -5.76
CA LEU A 218 1.28 6.02 -5.37
C LEU A 218 0.77 7.35 -4.80
N ARG A 219 -0.34 7.85 -5.35
CA ARG A 219 -0.95 9.12 -4.94
C ARG A 219 -1.72 8.88 -3.65
N VAL A 220 -1.15 9.33 -2.54
CA VAL A 220 -1.71 9.15 -1.20
C VAL A 220 -2.34 10.45 -0.71
N GLY A 221 -3.65 10.46 -0.50
CA GLY A 221 -4.32 11.53 0.22
C GLY A 221 -4.20 11.31 1.73
N VAL A 222 -3.85 12.36 2.47
CA VAL A 222 -3.83 12.33 3.95
C VAL A 222 -4.78 13.40 4.47
N ILE A 223 -5.89 12.99 5.09
CA ILE A 223 -6.78 13.90 5.80
C ILE A 223 -6.17 14.24 7.16
N GLY A 224 -5.97 15.52 7.45
CA GLY A 224 -5.31 15.96 8.68
C GLY A 224 -3.77 15.93 8.61
N PRO A 225 -3.13 16.41 7.52
CA PRO A 225 -1.68 16.28 7.30
C PRO A 225 -0.83 17.07 8.30
N THR A 226 -1.39 18.07 8.99
CA THR A 226 -0.68 18.86 10.02
C THR A 226 -0.93 18.34 11.43
N GLY A 227 -1.69 17.25 11.56
CA GLY A 227 -2.04 16.64 12.84
C GLY A 227 -0.89 15.81 13.42
N PHE A 228 -1.12 15.25 14.60
CA PHE A 228 -0.13 14.47 15.32
C PHE A 228 0.39 13.28 14.50
N GLY A 229 -0.47 12.32 14.12
CA GLY A 229 -0.07 11.22 13.23
C GLY A 229 0.18 11.67 11.80
N GLY A 230 -0.76 12.45 11.24
CA GLY A 230 -0.70 12.91 9.85
C GLY A 230 0.61 13.62 9.44
N SER A 231 1.22 14.43 10.32
CA SER A 231 2.48 15.10 9.99
C SER A 231 3.65 14.12 9.84
N TYR A 232 3.77 13.15 10.75
CA TYR A 232 4.78 12.09 10.67
C TYR A 232 4.54 11.19 9.46
N LEU A 233 3.28 10.85 9.19
CA LEU A 233 2.91 10.03 8.04
C LEU A 233 3.26 10.71 6.71
N CYS A 234 2.91 11.99 6.54
CA CYS A 234 3.26 12.72 5.32
C CYS A 234 4.78 12.73 5.08
N VAL A 235 5.59 12.97 6.11
CA VAL A 235 7.06 12.96 6.01
C VAL A 235 7.58 11.56 5.62
N GLU A 236 7.07 10.50 6.24
CA GLU A 236 7.47 9.13 5.94
C GLU A 236 7.07 8.72 4.51
N LEU A 237 5.88 9.10 4.06
CA LEU A 237 5.40 8.81 2.71
C LEU A 237 6.24 9.51 1.64
N ILE A 238 6.55 10.79 1.83
CA ILE A 238 7.40 11.56 0.91
C ILE A 238 8.81 10.98 0.85
N LYS A 239 9.36 10.58 2.01
CA LYS A 239 10.67 9.92 2.08
C LYS A 239 10.72 8.61 1.26
N ARG A 240 9.57 7.95 1.09
CA ARG A 240 9.42 6.70 0.31
C ARG A 240 9.06 6.94 -1.15
N GLY A 241 8.99 8.19 -1.61
CA GLY A 241 8.72 8.55 -3.00
C GLY A 241 7.25 8.63 -3.38
N TYR A 242 6.33 8.60 -2.41
CA TYR A 242 4.91 8.77 -2.69
C TYR A 242 4.54 10.23 -2.97
N ALA A 243 3.60 10.44 -3.91
CA ALA A 243 3.00 11.75 -4.13
C ALA A 243 1.88 11.98 -3.10
N VAL A 244 2.10 12.89 -2.14
CA VAL A 244 1.19 13.12 -1.02
C VAL A 244 0.30 14.33 -1.27
N ARG A 245 -1.02 14.14 -1.19
CA ARG A 245 -1.99 15.25 -1.12
C ARG A 245 -2.44 15.45 0.32
N GLY A 246 -2.07 16.58 0.93
CA GLY A 246 -2.52 16.92 2.28
C GLY A 246 -3.86 17.63 2.27
N ILE A 247 -4.89 17.05 2.90
CA ILE A 247 -6.27 17.55 2.85
C ILE A 247 -6.70 18.04 4.24
N SER A 248 -6.86 19.35 4.40
CA SER A 248 -7.41 19.94 5.63
C SER A 248 -7.74 21.42 5.44
N ARG A 249 -8.08 22.14 6.52
CA ARG A 249 -8.32 23.59 6.48
C ARG A 249 -7.07 24.42 6.22
N LYS A 250 -5.89 23.95 6.69
CA LYS A 250 -4.62 24.67 6.62
C LYS A 250 -3.44 23.73 6.30
N PRO A 251 -3.52 22.93 5.21
CA PRO A 251 -2.51 21.92 4.87
C PRO A 251 -1.15 22.52 4.51
N GLU A 252 -1.12 23.79 4.10
CA GLU A 252 0.10 24.55 3.80
C GLU A 252 1.02 24.73 5.01
N LYS A 253 0.49 24.60 6.23
CA LYS A 253 1.29 24.69 7.45
C LYS A 253 2.29 23.54 7.62
N LEU A 254 2.10 22.42 6.90
CA LEU A 254 3.03 21.31 6.96
C LEU A 254 4.39 21.69 6.35
N GLY A 255 4.43 22.58 5.37
CA GLY A 255 5.65 23.02 4.68
C GLY A 255 5.56 22.84 3.16
N GLN A 256 6.71 22.95 2.49
CA GLN A 256 6.82 22.82 1.04
C GLN A 256 7.72 21.63 0.68
N ASN A 257 7.25 20.78 -0.22
CA ASN A 257 8.05 19.71 -0.81
C ASN A 257 7.50 19.41 -2.23
N PRO A 258 8.35 19.12 -3.23
CA PRO A 258 7.87 18.79 -4.58
C PRO A 258 6.88 17.62 -4.63
N ALA A 259 6.96 16.67 -3.70
CA ALA A 259 6.06 15.54 -3.60
C ALA A 259 4.83 15.80 -2.70
N TYR A 260 4.64 17.02 -2.19
CA TYR A 260 3.51 17.39 -1.32
C TYR A 260 2.62 18.45 -1.98
N THR A 261 1.36 18.09 -2.21
CA THR A 261 0.32 19.01 -2.71
C THR A 261 -0.68 19.35 -1.60
N PRO A 262 -0.70 20.59 -1.10
CA PRO A 262 -1.73 21.01 -0.14
C PRO A 262 -3.08 21.21 -0.84
N TYR A 263 -4.14 20.63 -0.28
CA TYR A 263 -5.53 20.81 -0.74
C TYR A 263 -6.39 21.36 0.41
N SER A 264 -6.70 22.65 0.34
CA SER A 264 -7.43 23.35 1.41
C SER A 264 -8.94 23.14 1.31
N ILE A 265 -9.53 22.50 2.32
CA ILE A 265 -10.97 22.30 2.48
C ILE A 265 -11.34 22.08 3.96
N ASP A 266 -12.46 22.65 4.37
CA ASP A 266 -13.11 22.29 5.63
C ASP A 266 -14.05 21.10 5.38
N ILE A 267 -13.57 19.87 5.59
CA ILE A 267 -14.35 18.64 5.33
C ILE A 267 -15.64 18.59 6.15
N GLU A 268 -15.67 19.20 7.33
CA GLU A 268 -16.86 19.25 8.18
C GLU A 268 -17.95 20.10 7.52
N LYS A 269 -17.58 21.29 7.03
CA LYS A 269 -18.52 22.28 6.48
C LYS A 269 -18.76 22.17 4.98
N GLY A 270 -17.82 21.62 4.21
CA GLY A 270 -17.92 21.49 2.75
C GLY A 270 -19.10 20.61 2.32
N SER A 271 -19.54 20.71 1.07
CA SER A 271 -20.56 19.79 0.55
C SER A 271 -19.98 18.37 0.37
N PHE A 272 -20.82 17.38 0.08
CA PHE A 272 -20.32 16.04 -0.26
C PHE A 272 -19.52 16.09 -1.57
N GLU A 273 -19.98 16.89 -2.53
CA GLU A 273 -19.37 17.08 -3.84
C GLU A 273 -17.98 17.69 -3.73
N ASP A 274 -17.80 18.71 -2.88
CA ASP A 274 -16.49 19.34 -2.65
C ASP A 274 -15.49 18.34 -2.04
N VAL A 275 -15.96 17.50 -1.11
CA VAL A 275 -15.12 16.47 -0.49
C VAL A 275 -14.81 15.37 -1.49
N VAL A 276 -15.76 14.92 -2.30
CA VAL A 276 -15.51 13.96 -3.39
C VAL A 276 -14.45 14.49 -4.34
N GLU A 277 -14.54 15.75 -4.75
CA GLU A 277 -13.54 16.38 -5.63
C GLU A 277 -12.14 16.37 -5.00
N ALA A 278 -12.03 16.70 -3.71
CA ALA A 278 -10.76 16.65 -2.99
C ALA A 278 -10.12 15.25 -2.97
N LEU A 279 -10.95 14.20 -3.02
CA LEU A 279 -10.55 12.79 -2.93
C LEU A 279 -10.36 12.10 -4.29
N LYS A 280 -10.70 12.76 -5.42
CA LYS A 280 -10.52 12.16 -6.76
C LYS A 280 -9.05 11.92 -7.08
N ASN A 281 -8.83 10.88 -7.89
CA ASN A 281 -7.52 10.51 -8.43
C ASN A 281 -6.50 10.18 -7.33
N LEU A 282 -6.96 9.59 -6.23
CA LEU A 282 -6.12 9.06 -5.16
C LEU A 282 -6.11 7.53 -5.26
N ASP A 283 -4.91 6.96 -5.20
CA ASP A 283 -4.74 5.51 -5.15
C ASP A 283 -5.04 5.02 -3.71
N VAL A 284 -4.59 5.79 -2.72
CA VAL A 284 -4.83 5.53 -1.30
C VAL A 284 -5.31 6.79 -0.58
N LEU A 285 -6.24 6.64 0.37
CA LEU A 285 -6.65 7.70 1.29
C LEU A 285 -6.42 7.25 2.73
N VAL A 286 -5.62 8.01 3.46
CA VAL A 286 -5.42 7.82 4.91
C VAL A 286 -6.22 8.87 5.66
N ASN A 287 -7.13 8.41 6.52
CA ASN A 287 -7.88 9.26 7.41
C ASN A 287 -7.17 9.38 8.77
N GLU A 288 -6.35 10.43 8.90
CA GLU A 288 -5.66 10.84 10.15
C GLU A 288 -6.48 11.90 10.93
N TYR A 289 -7.79 12.01 10.63
CA TYR A 289 -8.66 12.93 11.36
C TYR A 289 -8.86 12.48 12.81
N GLY A 290 -8.44 13.34 13.73
CA GLY A 290 -8.94 13.36 15.11
C GLY A 290 -9.77 14.64 15.35
N PRO A 291 -10.93 14.56 16.03
CA PRO A 291 -11.69 15.73 16.42
C PRO A 291 -10.77 16.65 17.23
N HIS A 292 -10.70 17.89 16.74
CA HIS A 292 -9.88 19.01 17.20
C HIS A 292 -8.82 18.68 18.24
N THR A 293 -7.61 18.37 17.79
CA THR A 293 -6.45 17.93 18.58
C THR A 293 -5.96 18.88 19.68
N ALA A 294 -6.67 19.97 20.01
CA ALA A 294 -6.32 20.91 21.07
C ALA A 294 -7.57 21.43 21.80
N GLY A 295 -7.45 21.60 23.13
CA GLY A 295 -8.46 22.21 24.00
C GLY A 295 -9.46 21.23 24.65
N GLU A 296 -10.24 21.72 25.62
CA GLU A 296 -11.15 20.91 26.46
C GLU A 296 -12.35 20.29 25.72
N HIS A 297 -12.57 20.66 24.45
CA HIS A 297 -13.67 20.15 23.60
C HIS A 297 -13.21 19.17 22.51
N ALA A 298 -11.96 18.70 22.57
CA ALA A 298 -11.33 17.84 21.57
C ALA A 298 -11.94 16.43 21.45
N LEU A 299 -12.67 15.95 22.47
CA LEU A 299 -12.92 14.51 22.66
C LEU A 299 -14.40 14.14 22.48
N GLN A 300 -15.02 14.58 21.38
CA GLN A 300 -16.47 14.43 21.19
C GLN A 300 -16.84 13.23 20.31
N TYR A 301 -17.78 12.43 20.79
CA TYR A 301 -18.25 11.21 20.12
C TYR A 301 -18.93 11.47 18.77
N LYS A 302 -19.98 12.30 18.76
CA LYS A 302 -20.84 12.52 17.58
C LYS A 302 -20.09 13.19 16.40
N PRO A 303 -19.30 14.27 16.59
CA PRO A 303 -18.58 14.88 15.48
C PRO A 303 -17.60 13.93 14.80
N PHE A 304 -16.90 13.10 15.59
CA PHE A 304 -15.98 12.12 15.04
C PHE A 304 -16.68 11.10 14.15
N LEU A 305 -17.78 10.52 14.63
CA LEU A 305 -18.52 9.52 13.85
C LEU A 305 -19.18 10.10 12.60
N GLU A 306 -19.84 11.25 12.71
CA GLU A 306 -20.49 11.86 11.54
C GLU A 306 -19.49 12.28 10.48
N LEU A 307 -18.33 12.81 10.87
CA LEU A 307 -17.29 13.15 9.90
C LEU A 307 -16.67 11.91 9.28
N THR A 308 -16.37 10.87 10.07
CA THR A 308 -15.87 9.59 9.56
C THR A 308 -16.86 8.98 8.56
N ARG A 309 -18.16 8.97 8.91
CA ARG A 309 -19.23 8.50 8.02
C ARG A 309 -19.27 9.28 6.71
N LYS A 310 -19.17 10.61 6.76
CA LYS A 310 -19.11 11.48 5.58
C LYS A 310 -17.90 11.18 4.70
N ILE A 311 -16.72 11.04 5.31
CA ILE A 311 -15.46 10.71 4.61
C ILE A 311 -15.58 9.38 3.88
N ILE A 312 -16.12 8.33 4.52
CA ILE A 312 -16.32 7.02 3.89
C ILE A 312 -17.23 7.13 2.66
N ILE A 313 -18.35 7.85 2.77
CA ILE A 313 -19.28 8.07 1.65
C ILE A 313 -18.57 8.77 0.50
N CYS A 314 -17.80 9.82 0.78
CA CYS A 314 -17.09 10.58 -0.24
C CYS A 314 -15.95 9.79 -0.87
N ALA A 315 -15.21 9.00 -0.09
CA ALA A 315 -14.13 8.15 -0.59
C ALA A 315 -14.66 7.08 -1.56
N LYS A 316 -15.79 6.47 -1.24
CA LYS A 316 -16.48 5.53 -2.13
C LYS A 316 -16.96 6.20 -3.42
N ALA A 317 -17.58 7.38 -3.30
CA ALA A 317 -18.04 8.13 -4.47
C ALA A 317 -16.88 8.63 -5.36
N ALA A 318 -15.74 8.97 -4.75
CA ALA A 318 -14.50 9.33 -5.44
C ALA A 318 -13.74 8.11 -6.01
N LYS A 319 -14.18 6.89 -5.70
CA LYS A 319 -13.56 5.62 -6.11
C LYS A 319 -12.09 5.51 -5.69
N VAL A 320 -11.78 5.89 -4.45
CA VAL A 320 -10.44 5.69 -3.88
C VAL A 320 -10.09 4.20 -3.88
N GLY A 321 -8.87 3.85 -4.32
CA GLY A 321 -8.41 2.47 -4.45
C GLY A 321 -8.28 1.74 -3.12
N TYR A 322 -7.68 2.37 -2.11
CA TYR A 322 -7.54 1.80 -0.77
C TYR A 322 -7.76 2.84 0.34
N PHE A 323 -8.54 2.49 1.38
CA PHE A 323 -8.85 3.38 2.49
C PHE A 323 -8.20 2.92 3.79
N VAL A 324 -7.29 3.71 4.34
CA VAL A 324 -6.64 3.46 5.64
C VAL A 324 -7.31 4.33 6.70
N MET A 325 -8.01 3.71 7.64
CA MET A 325 -8.59 4.40 8.79
C MET A 325 -7.62 4.38 9.97
N VAL A 326 -7.25 5.54 10.51
CA VAL A 326 -6.56 5.64 11.79
C VAL A 326 -7.60 5.86 12.89
N GLY A 327 -7.83 4.82 13.68
CA GLY A 327 -8.78 4.79 14.79
C GLY A 327 -8.16 5.10 16.13
N GLY A 328 -8.44 4.27 17.13
CA GLY A 328 -7.93 4.44 18.48
C GLY A 328 -7.97 3.13 19.27
N CYS A 329 -7.17 3.05 20.34
CA CYS A 329 -7.04 1.83 21.16
C CYS A 329 -8.37 1.28 21.71
N GLY A 330 -9.44 2.08 21.72
CA GLY A 330 -10.77 1.69 22.18
C GLY A 330 -11.38 0.51 21.44
N SER A 331 -11.07 0.30 20.16
CA SER A 331 -11.54 -0.85 19.37
C SER A 331 -10.74 -2.13 19.62
N LEU A 332 -9.57 -2.06 20.25
CA LEU A 332 -8.73 -3.24 20.50
C LEU A 332 -9.36 -4.12 21.57
N HIS A 333 -9.29 -5.45 21.37
CA HIS A 333 -9.75 -6.43 22.34
C HIS A 333 -8.95 -6.33 23.64
N TYR A 334 -9.66 -6.47 24.75
CA TYR A 334 -9.06 -6.49 26.06
C TYR A 334 -8.55 -7.91 26.38
N PRO A 335 -7.29 -8.08 26.86
CA PRO A 335 -6.74 -9.39 27.16
C PRO A 335 -7.62 -10.21 28.11
N GLY A 336 -7.81 -11.49 27.78
CA GLY A 336 -8.65 -12.41 28.55
C GLY A 336 -10.15 -12.28 28.28
N SER A 337 -10.56 -11.51 27.27
CA SER A 337 -11.96 -11.39 26.84
C SER A 337 -12.11 -11.53 25.33
N GLN A 338 -13.11 -12.32 24.91
CA GLN A 338 -13.41 -12.53 23.49
C GLN A 338 -14.34 -11.45 22.91
N PHE A 339 -15.09 -10.74 23.76
CA PHE A 339 -16.19 -9.87 23.32
C PHE A 339 -16.05 -8.42 23.79
N SER A 340 -15.15 -8.13 24.74
CA SER A 340 -14.98 -6.77 25.26
C SER A 340 -13.75 -6.12 24.67
N THR A 341 -13.92 -4.86 24.29
CA THR A 341 -12.81 -4.00 23.86
C THR A 341 -12.25 -3.21 25.05
N CYS A 342 -11.16 -2.50 24.82
CA CYS A 342 -10.58 -1.56 25.78
C CYS A 342 -11.61 -0.51 26.21
N ALA A 343 -12.47 -0.03 25.29
CA ALA A 343 -13.51 0.95 25.61
C ALA A 343 -14.58 0.39 26.56
N ASP A 344 -14.88 -0.91 26.49
CA ASP A 344 -15.91 -1.56 27.32
C ASP A 344 -15.40 -1.91 28.73
N THR A 345 -14.08 -1.84 28.95
CA THR A 345 -13.44 -2.36 30.15
C THR A 345 -13.10 -1.23 31.13
N LYS A 346 -13.89 -1.07 32.18
CA LYS A 346 -13.73 0.06 33.12
C LYS A 346 -12.34 0.17 33.75
N ILE A 347 -11.73 -0.95 34.14
CA ILE A 347 -10.39 -0.97 34.77
C ILE A 347 -9.27 -0.61 33.79
N PHE A 348 -9.48 -0.80 32.48
CA PHE A 348 -8.52 -0.41 31.44
C PHE A 348 -8.13 1.06 31.55
N TRP A 349 -9.09 1.94 31.86
CA TRP A 349 -8.86 3.38 32.01
C TRP A 349 -7.84 3.73 33.07
N LEU A 350 -7.81 2.97 34.17
CA LEU A 350 -6.81 3.11 35.19
C LEU A 350 -5.42 2.71 34.65
N TYR A 351 -5.31 1.55 33.98
CA TYR A 351 -4.06 1.11 33.37
C TYR A 351 -3.56 2.09 32.29
N TYR A 352 -4.47 2.61 31.47
CA TYR A 352 -4.21 3.61 30.45
C TYR A 352 -3.61 4.88 31.03
N ARG A 353 -4.26 5.48 32.04
CA ARG A 353 -3.76 6.69 32.71
C ARG A 353 -2.47 6.45 33.49
N ARG A 354 -2.32 5.28 34.13
CA ARG A 354 -1.07 4.87 34.78
C ARG A 354 0.08 4.76 33.78
N GLY A 355 -0.13 4.08 32.67
CA GLY A 355 0.89 3.91 31.61
C GLY A 355 1.32 5.24 30.99
N ILE A 356 0.37 6.15 30.74
CA ILE A 356 0.69 7.51 30.30
C ILE A 356 1.51 8.24 31.36
N ALA A 357 1.07 8.22 32.62
CA ALA A 357 1.75 8.90 33.72
C ALA A 357 3.13 8.33 34.03
N ASP A 358 3.43 7.10 33.61
CA ASP A 358 4.73 6.47 33.80
C ASP A 358 5.80 6.99 32.81
N SER A 359 5.39 7.62 31.70
CA SER A 359 6.28 8.20 30.69
C SER A 359 6.35 9.73 30.78
N HIS A 360 7.55 10.28 30.99
CA HIS A 360 7.79 11.71 30.97
C HIS A 360 7.51 12.33 29.60
N ALA A 361 7.91 11.66 28.51
CA ALA A 361 7.63 12.11 27.16
C ALA A 361 6.12 12.16 26.87
N HIS A 362 5.37 11.13 27.29
CA HIS A 362 3.91 11.11 27.09
C HIS A 362 3.23 12.24 27.87
N VAL A 363 3.59 12.45 29.13
CA VAL A 363 3.05 13.56 29.93
C VAL A 363 3.37 14.91 29.28
N SER A 364 4.61 15.12 28.82
CA SER A 364 5.02 16.36 28.15
C SER A 364 4.22 16.63 26.88
N TYR A 365 4.01 15.60 26.06
CA TYR A 365 3.13 15.64 24.89
C TYR A 365 1.69 16.04 25.26
N MET A 366 1.12 15.40 26.29
CA MET A 366 -0.25 15.66 26.72
C MET A 366 -0.43 17.07 27.28
N GLU A 367 0.60 17.65 27.87
CA GLU A 367 0.61 19.03 28.33
C GLU A 367 0.65 20.05 27.21
N GLU A 368 1.51 19.83 26.21
CA GLU A 368 1.52 20.65 25.00
C GLU A 368 0.15 20.61 24.30
N ARG A 369 -0.49 19.42 24.30
CA ARG A 369 -1.75 19.18 23.58
C ARG A 369 -3.00 19.66 24.33
N LEU A 370 -3.11 19.40 25.63
CA LEU A 370 -4.36 19.53 26.39
C LEU A 370 -4.33 20.61 27.47
N GLY A 371 -3.22 21.34 27.65
CA GLY A 371 -3.12 22.44 28.61
C GLY A 371 -3.37 21.99 30.06
N SER A 372 -4.37 22.57 30.73
CA SER A 372 -4.73 22.33 32.15
C SER A 372 -4.90 20.85 32.49
N MET A 373 -5.45 20.07 31.57
CA MET A 373 -5.64 18.62 31.71
C MET A 373 -4.30 17.87 31.79
N GLY A 374 -3.31 18.32 31.03
CA GLY A 374 -1.96 17.79 31.09
C GLY A 374 -1.25 18.14 32.40
N THR A 375 -1.48 19.33 32.96
CA THR A 375 -0.92 19.70 34.28
C THR A 375 -1.36 18.73 35.36
N SER A 376 -2.66 18.38 35.40
CA SER A 376 -3.18 17.39 36.36
C SER A 376 -2.53 16.01 36.19
N LEU A 377 -2.17 15.63 34.96
CA LEU A 377 -1.48 14.38 34.68
C LEU A 377 0.00 14.43 35.13
N ARG A 378 0.67 15.60 35.02
CA ARG A 378 2.02 15.80 35.58
C ARG A 378 2.02 15.69 37.09
N ASP A 379 1.06 16.32 37.77
CA ASP A 379 0.94 16.23 39.23
C ASP A 379 0.71 14.78 39.68
N TYR A 380 -0.16 14.06 38.97
CA TYR A 380 -0.40 12.64 39.19
C TYR A 380 0.87 11.80 38.98
N ARG A 381 1.62 12.02 37.88
CA ARG A 381 2.92 11.39 37.64
C ARG A 381 3.89 11.64 38.81
N ASN A 382 4.06 12.89 39.22
CA ASN A 382 5.01 13.27 40.26
C ASN A 382 4.66 12.61 41.60
N ALA A 383 3.37 12.57 41.96
CA ALA A 383 2.91 11.88 43.16
C ALA A 383 3.23 10.37 43.11
N ARG A 384 2.96 9.69 41.98
CA ARG A 384 3.29 8.26 41.80
C ARG A 384 4.78 7.99 41.90
N LEU A 385 5.62 8.86 41.32
CA LEU A 385 7.08 8.75 41.42
C LEU A 385 7.56 8.93 42.86
N ALA A 386 6.98 9.87 43.61
CA ALA A 386 7.30 10.05 45.03
C ALA A 386 7.01 8.79 45.84
N VAL A 387 5.84 8.16 45.64
CA VAL A 387 5.48 6.88 46.27
C VAL A 387 6.48 5.77 45.90
N ARG A 388 6.79 5.58 44.61
CA ARG A 388 7.74 4.55 44.16
C ARG A 388 9.15 4.73 44.71
N GLN A 389 9.56 5.97 44.96
CA GLN A 389 10.88 6.29 45.53
C GLN A 389 10.91 6.25 47.07
N GLY A 390 9.80 5.91 47.73
CA GLY A 390 9.70 5.94 49.19
C GLY A 390 9.74 7.36 49.78
N LYS A 391 9.37 8.37 48.98
CA LYS A 391 9.35 9.80 49.34
C LYS A 391 7.93 10.36 49.39
N SER A 392 6.89 9.52 49.54
CA SER A 392 5.52 10.00 49.61
C SER A 392 5.26 10.79 50.89
N ASP A 393 4.34 11.73 50.79
CA ASP A 393 3.64 12.31 51.93
C ASP A 393 2.13 12.01 51.79
N PRO A 394 1.33 12.24 52.84
CA PRO A 394 -0.12 12.03 52.77
C PRO A 394 -0.83 12.85 51.68
N ALA A 395 -0.23 13.94 51.19
CA ALA A 395 -0.79 14.74 50.12
C ALA A 395 -0.63 14.07 48.75
N ALA A 396 0.52 13.43 48.50
CA ALA A 396 0.79 12.66 47.30
C ALA A 396 -0.15 11.44 47.19
N GLU A 397 -0.34 10.69 48.28
CA GLU A 397 -1.27 9.55 48.31
C GLU A 397 -2.71 10.00 48.07
N LYS A 398 -3.15 11.07 48.74
CA LYS A 398 -4.49 11.65 48.52
C LYS A 398 -4.69 12.15 47.09
N LEU A 399 -3.64 12.68 46.45
CA LEU A 399 -3.70 13.14 45.06
C LEU A 399 -3.88 11.95 44.11
N ILE A 400 -3.12 10.87 44.31
CA ILE A 400 -3.25 9.62 43.55
C ILE A 400 -4.67 9.08 43.71
N ASP A 401 -5.15 8.92 44.94
CA ASP A 401 -6.49 8.39 45.20
C ASP A 401 -7.56 9.24 44.52
N LYS A 402 -7.50 10.57 44.66
CA LYS A 402 -8.45 11.48 44.01
C LYS A 402 -8.43 11.33 42.49
N TYR A 403 -7.24 11.25 41.89
CA TYR A 403 -7.09 11.14 40.44
C TYR A 403 -7.61 9.78 39.94
N GLU A 404 -7.18 8.68 40.55
CA GLU A 404 -7.60 7.34 40.16
C GLU A 404 -9.11 7.11 40.38
N HIS A 405 -9.69 7.68 41.44
CA HIS A 405 -11.14 7.63 41.67
C HIS A 405 -11.91 8.39 40.59
N ALA A 406 -11.41 9.54 40.13
CA ALA A 406 -12.02 10.31 39.04
C ALA A 406 -11.96 9.54 37.71
N VAL A 407 -10.80 8.97 37.36
CA VAL A 407 -10.60 8.11 36.18
C VAL A 407 -11.58 6.93 36.19
N MET A 408 -11.71 6.26 37.34
CA MET A 408 -12.63 5.15 37.52
C MET A 408 -14.10 5.57 37.61
N SER A 409 -14.43 6.86 37.72
CA SER A 409 -15.83 7.29 37.80
C SER A 409 -16.35 7.77 36.45
N ASN A 410 -15.59 8.64 35.77
CA ASN A 410 -15.97 9.22 34.49
C ASN A 410 -14.74 9.87 33.81
N ASP A 411 -13.85 9.05 33.24
CA ASP A 411 -12.69 9.56 32.49
C ASP A 411 -13.15 10.38 31.28
N SER A 412 -12.62 11.59 31.10
CA SER A 412 -13.00 12.48 30.00
C SER A 412 -12.62 11.95 28.62
N ALA A 413 -11.69 11.00 28.53
CA ALA A 413 -11.32 10.35 27.28
C ALA A 413 -12.30 9.23 26.88
N LEU A 414 -13.18 8.79 27.78
CA LEU A 414 -14.13 7.71 27.53
C LEU A 414 -14.98 7.94 26.29
N GLU A 415 -15.52 9.15 26.12
CA GLU A 415 -16.38 9.47 24.96
C GLU A 415 -15.65 9.28 23.64
N PHE A 416 -14.45 9.85 23.50
CA PHE A 416 -13.70 9.76 22.25
C PHE A 416 -13.20 8.36 21.94
N VAL A 417 -12.69 7.63 22.94
CA VAL A 417 -12.23 6.24 22.76
C VAL A 417 -13.38 5.30 22.43
N THR A 418 -14.57 5.54 23.02
CA THR A 418 -15.81 4.83 22.62
C THR A 418 -16.17 5.15 21.17
N ALA A 419 -15.96 6.38 20.72
CA ALA A 419 -16.19 6.77 19.33
C ALA A 419 -15.23 6.04 18.37
N GLY A 420 -13.97 5.85 18.77
CA GLY A 420 -13.01 4.99 18.06
C GLY A 420 -13.53 3.56 17.90
N ARG A 421 -13.94 2.93 19.01
CA ARG A 421 -14.55 1.59 19.00
C ARG A 421 -15.76 1.53 18.05
N THR A 422 -16.67 2.50 18.15
CA THR A 422 -17.87 2.52 17.29
C THR A 422 -17.54 2.78 15.81
N SER A 423 -16.53 3.60 15.49
CA SER A 423 -16.20 3.87 14.09
C SER A 423 -15.68 2.64 13.35
N PHE A 424 -15.03 1.71 14.06
CA PHE A 424 -14.63 0.42 13.49
C PHE A 424 -15.82 -0.37 12.94
N MET A 425 -17.02 -0.22 13.52
CA MET A 425 -18.23 -0.89 13.02
C MET A 425 -18.67 -0.42 11.62
N PHE A 426 -18.14 0.68 11.09
CA PHE A 426 -18.36 1.07 9.70
C PHE A 426 -17.54 0.24 8.71
N PHE A 427 -16.51 -0.44 9.21
CA PHE A 427 -15.53 -1.20 8.44
C PHE A 427 -15.73 -2.69 8.63
N ASP A 428 -15.92 -3.16 9.86
CA ASP A 428 -16.05 -4.60 10.17
C ASP A 428 -17.07 -5.32 9.25
N GLY A 429 -16.59 -6.33 8.52
CA GLY A 429 -17.36 -7.09 7.52
C GLY A 429 -17.82 -6.31 6.28
N ASN A 430 -17.44 -5.04 6.13
CA ASN A 430 -17.89 -4.18 5.04
C ASN A 430 -17.06 -4.41 3.77
N ALA A 431 -17.57 -5.25 2.87
CA ALA A 431 -16.92 -5.53 1.58
C ALA A 431 -17.22 -4.49 0.49
N SER A 432 -17.91 -3.38 0.79
CA SER A 432 -18.34 -2.41 -0.23
C SER A 432 -17.24 -1.43 -0.70
N PHE A 433 -16.05 -1.50 -0.10
CA PHE A 433 -14.84 -0.77 -0.49
C PHE A 433 -13.62 -1.47 0.11
N ARG A 434 -12.42 -1.17 -0.40
CA ARG A 434 -11.16 -1.73 0.11
C ARG A 434 -10.67 -0.88 1.26
N TRP A 435 -10.42 -1.48 2.41
CA TRP A 435 -10.02 -0.75 3.61
C TRP A 435 -9.10 -1.54 4.52
N THR A 436 -8.41 -0.82 5.40
CA THR A 436 -7.80 -1.36 6.62
C THR A 436 -7.99 -0.39 7.77
N TYR A 437 -8.02 -0.90 9.00
CA TYR A 437 -8.27 -0.10 10.19
C TYR A 437 -7.12 -0.27 11.18
N VAL A 438 -6.32 0.77 11.35
CA VAL A 438 -5.23 0.79 12.32
C VAL A 438 -5.67 1.50 13.60
N SER A 439 -5.54 0.80 14.72
CA SER A 439 -5.77 1.33 16.05
C SER A 439 -4.42 1.55 16.72
N PRO A 440 -3.96 2.79 16.92
CA PRO A 440 -2.77 3.05 17.73
C PRO A 440 -2.88 2.35 19.10
N PRO A 441 -1.79 1.82 19.66
CA PRO A 441 -1.80 1.20 20.97
C PRO A 441 -2.15 2.23 22.05
N ALA A 442 -2.42 1.73 23.27
CA ALA A 442 -2.67 2.57 24.42
C ALA A 442 -1.58 3.66 24.62
N LEU A 443 -0.31 3.31 24.44
CA LEU A 443 0.79 4.27 24.63
C LEU A 443 1.28 4.80 23.28
N TYR A 444 0.51 5.71 22.69
CA TYR A 444 0.84 6.40 21.44
C TYR A 444 1.33 7.84 21.70
N ARG A 445 2.59 8.14 21.40
CA ARG A 445 3.22 9.45 21.67
C ARG A 445 4.32 9.82 20.69
N SER A 446 4.80 11.07 20.72
CA SER A 446 6.01 11.43 19.99
C SER A 446 7.20 10.68 20.57
N GLY A 447 8.16 10.32 19.71
CA GLY A 447 9.33 9.55 20.11
C GLY A 447 10.30 9.36 18.95
N LEU A 448 11.33 8.57 19.20
CA LEU A 448 12.33 8.23 18.21
C LEU A 448 11.72 7.42 17.06
N ARG A 449 12.22 7.64 15.84
CA ARG A 449 12.00 6.76 14.69
C ARG A 449 12.98 5.60 14.78
N THR A 450 12.57 4.47 15.37
CA THR A 450 13.44 3.29 15.48
C THR A 450 13.59 2.57 14.14
N GLY A 451 12.59 2.68 13.26
CA GLY A 451 12.56 1.93 12.00
C GLY A 451 12.03 0.50 12.15
N SER A 452 11.54 0.13 13.34
CA SER A 452 11.08 -1.22 13.64
C SER A 452 9.78 -1.19 14.44
N TYR A 453 8.89 -2.14 14.15
CA TYR A 453 7.64 -2.31 14.85
C TYR A 453 7.21 -3.79 14.77
N THR A 454 6.28 -4.18 15.63
CA THR A 454 5.60 -5.48 15.59
C THR A 454 4.13 -5.26 15.36
N LEU A 455 3.57 -5.99 14.39
CA LEU A 455 2.14 -5.98 14.08
C LEU A 455 1.38 -6.92 15.01
N ILE A 456 0.15 -6.53 15.35
CA ILE A 456 -0.81 -7.39 16.02
C ILE A 456 -2.20 -7.13 15.44
N GLU A 457 -2.99 -8.17 15.25
CA GLU A 457 -4.36 -8.05 14.75
C GLU A 457 -5.33 -8.05 15.92
N ASN A 458 -6.29 -7.11 15.92
CA ASN A 458 -7.40 -6.96 16.87
C ASN A 458 -7.07 -6.74 18.36
N GLU A 459 -5.95 -7.25 18.86
CA GLU A 459 -5.62 -7.32 20.27
C GLU A 459 -4.85 -6.10 20.77
N LEU A 460 -5.07 -5.73 22.03
CA LEU A 460 -4.27 -4.70 22.70
C LEU A 460 -2.81 -5.17 22.87
N PRO A 461 -1.81 -4.42 22.37
CA PRO A 461 -0.41 -4.74 22.62
C PRO A 461 -0.05 -4.71 24.10
N VAL A 462 0.28 -5.89 24.66
CA VAL A 462 0.70 -6.04 26.06
C VAL A 462 1.88 -7.01 26.19
N LYS A 463 2.75 -6.75 27.16
CA LYS A 463 3.80 -7.68 27.58
C LYS A 463 3.18 -8.94 28.20
N PRO A 464 3.85 -10.10 28.16
CA PRO A 464 3.36 -11.32 28.81
C PRO A 464 3.05 -11.11 30.31
N ALA A 465 2.06 -11.81 30.83
CA ALA A 465 1.74 -11.78 32.26
C ALA A 465 2.87 -12.42 33.06
N PRO A 466 3.27 -11.85 34.22
CA PRO A 466 4.12 -12.57 35.16
C PRO A 466 3.43 -13.86 35.63
N GLU A 467 4.22 -14.87 35.94
CA GLU A 467 3.70 -16.15 36.43
C GLU A 467 2.78 -15.94 37.64
N GLY A 468 1.60 -16.57 37.62
CA GLY A 468 0.59 -16.45 38.66
C GLY A 468 -0.30 -15.20 38.63
N HIS A 469 -0.16 -14.32 37.63
CA HIS A 469 -1.06 -13.16 37.44
C HIS A 469 -2.09 -13.43 36.33
N GLU A 470 -3.28 -12.85 36.46
CA GLU A 470 -4.30 -12.94 35.41
C GLU A 470 -3.87 -12.15 34.16
N GLU A 471 -4.19 -12.66 32.97
CA GLU A 471 -3.93 -11.95 31.71
C GLU A 471 -4.61 -10.57 31.66
N SER A 472 -5.71 -10.42 32.37
CA SER A 472 -6.50 -9.19 32.52
C SER A 472 -5.82 -8.12 33.38
N ASP A 473 -4.76 -8.41 34.15
CA ASP A 473 -4.00 -7.41 34.90
C ASP A 473 -2.94 -6.78 34.00
N LEU A 474 -3.13 -5.51 33.63
CA LEU A 474 -2.23 -4.80 32.71
C LEU A 474 -1.19 -3.92 33.41
N THR A 475 -0.99 -4.09 34.72
CA THR A 475 -0.05 -3.26 35.51
C THR A 475 1.36 -3.29 34.92
N GLY A 476 1.80 -2.17 34.34
CA GLY A 476 3.14 -2.03 33.73
C GLY A 476 3.35 -2.83 32.45
N ARG A 477 2.29 -3.44 31.90
CA ARG A 477 2.36 -4.35 30.75
C ARG A 477 1.99 -3.72 29.41
N LEU A 478 1.38 -2.54 29.39
CA LEU A 478 1.03 -1.87 28.13
C LEU A 478 2.27 -1.64 27.25
N HIS A 479 2.18 -2.02 25.98
CA HIS A 479 3.12 -1.60 24.95
C HIS A 479 2.69 -0.25 24.36
N GLY A 480 3.62 0.36 23.61
CA GLY A 480 3.41 1.63 22.93
C GLY A 480 4.07 1.69 21.58
N ILE A 481 3.87 2.80 20.89
CA ILE A 481 4.53 3.11 19.62
C ILE A 481 4.78 4.61 19.52
N SER A 482 5.85 4.98 18.83
CA SER A 482 6.10 6.37 18.47
C SER A 482 5.27 6.76 17.25
N ALA A 483 4.93 8.05 17.11
CA ALA A 483 4.32 8.59 15.89
C ALA A 483 5.11 8.26 14.62
N ALA A 484 6.44 8.28 14.72
CA ALA A 484 7.30 7.97 13.61
C ALA A 484 7.26 6.48 13.21
N ASP A 485 7.24 5.56 14.18
CA ASP A 485 7.19 4.12 13.88
C ASP A 485 5.80 3.65 13.45
N LEU A 486 4.72 4.28 13.97
CA LEU A 486 3.38 4.02 13.44
C LEU A 486 3.23 4.52 12.00
N ALA A 487 3.82 5.68 11.67
CA ALA A 487 3.87 6.17 10.29
C ALA A 487 4.60 5.20 9.35
N ILE A 488 5.68 4.55 9.81
CA ILE A 488 6.37 3.49 9.06
C ILE A 488 5.43 2.31 8.82
N ALA A 489 4.75 1.82 9.86
CA ALA A 489 3.85 0.67 9.75
C ALA A 489 2.69 0.94 8.77
N ILE A 490 2.10 2.14 8.84
CA ILE A 490 1.06 2.58 7.90
C ILE A 490 1.62 2.68 6.48
N ALA A 491 2.80 3.27 6.29
CA ALA A 491 3.42 3.40 4.97
C ALA A 491 3.86 2.06 4.36
N ASP A 492 4.22 1.07 5.18
CA ASP A 492 4.46 -0.30 4.73
C ASP A 492 3.17 -0.95 4.24
N GLU A 493 2.09 -0.84 5.01
CA GLU A 493 0.76 -1.34 4.64
C GLU A 493 0.24 -0.70 3.34
N ILE A 494 0.45 0.61 3.15
CA ILE A 494 0.09 1.31 1.91
C ILE A 494 0.80 0.71 0.69
N GLY A 495 2.05 0.26 0.85
CA GLY A 495 2.84 -0.28 -0.25
C GLY A 495 2.58 -1.76 -0.55
N ASN A 496 2.02 -2.52 0.39
CA ASN A 496 1.90 -3.98 0.28
C ASN A 496 0.46 -4.54 0.43
N GLU A 497 -0.46 -3.76 1.00
CA GLU A 497 -1.87 -4.06 1.22
C GLU A 497 -2.14 -5.44 1.89
N LYS A 498 -1.23 -5.87 2.79
CA LYS A 498 -1.33 -7.18 3.48
C LYS A 498 -2.44 -7.22 4.53
N LEU A 499 -2.94 -6.07 4.97
CA LEU A 499 -3.96 -5.92 6.01
C LEU A 499 -5.31 -5.48 5.43
N LEU A 500 -5.56 -5.78 4.14
CA LEU A 500 -6.85 -5.58 3.50
C LEU A 500 -7.99 -6.28 4.27
N GLY A 501 -9.00 -5.49 4.64
CA GLY A 501 -10.17 -5.91 5.39
C GLY A 501 -9.88 -6.23 6.86
N LYS A 502 -8.70 -5.85 7.38
CA LYS A 502 -8.27 -6.18 8.74
C LYS A 502 -8.25 -4.98 9.68
N HIS A 503 -8.43 -5.29 10.96
CA HIS A 503 -8.21 -4.39 12.08
C HIS A 503 -6.94 -4.79 12.83
N TRP A 504 -6.05 -3.82 13.02
CA TRP A 504 -4.71 -4.09 13.53
C TRP A 504 -4.17 -2.95 14.39
N SER A 505 -3.12 -3.27 15.13
CA SER A 505 -2.29 -2.33 15.88
C SER A 505 -0.82 -2.63 15.60
N ALA A 506 0.05 -1.73 16.04
CA ALA A 506 1.48 -1.92 16.01
C ALA A 506 2.09 -1.40 17.31
N TYR A 507 3.21 -2.00 17.72
CA TYR A 507 4.00 -1.51 18.83
C TYR A 507 5.50 -1.57 18.52
N SER A 508 6.28 -0.72 19.18
CA SER A 508 7.72 -0.63 19.02
C SER A 508 8.42 -0.52 20.37
N ASP A 509 9.75 -0.44 20.35
CA ASP A 509 10.50 -0.08 21.55
C ASP A 509 10.21 1.38 21.94
N MET A 510 9.83 1.56 23.20
CA MET A 510 9.49 2.84 23.82
C MET A 510 10.38 3.13 25.04
N SER A 511 11.54 2.48 25.12
CA SER A 511 12.53 2.64 26.18
C SER A 511 13.09 4.07 26.28
N ASP A 512 13.22 4.76 25.15
CA ASP A 512 13.56 6.19 25.12
C ASP A 512 12.36 7.06 25.53
N ASP A 513 12.43 7.60 26.74
CA ASP A 513 11.42 8.47 27.36
C ASP A 513 11.77 9.97 27.24
N THR A 514 12.66 10.33 26.31
CA THR A 514 13.01 11.72 26.04
C THR A 514 11.86 12.41 25.30
N PRO A 515 11.35 13.56 25.79
CA PRO A 515 10.35 14.34 25.06
C PRO A 515 10.88 14.79 23.69
N THR A 516 10.09 14.57 22.64
CA THR A 516 10.37 15.05 21.28
C THR A 516 9.19 15.89 20.76
N PRO A 517 9.38 16.72 19.72
CA PRO A 517 8.32 17.57 19.19
C PRO A 517 7.05 16.77 18.87
N SER A 518 5.91 17.29 19.29
CA SER A 518 4.61 16.66 19.04
C SER A 518 4.27 16.59 17.55
N TYR A 519 4.76 17.54 16.75
CA TYR A 519 4.46 17.64 15.33
C TYR A 519 5.75 17.83 14.53
N VAL A 520 5.74 17.40 13.27
CA VAL A 520 6.84 17.61 12.32
C VAL A 520 6.38 18.44 11.13
N SER A 521 7.33 18.99 10.38
CA SER A 521 7.12 19.75 9.14
C SER A 521 8.04 19.22 8.03
N LEU A 522 7.74 19.59 6.78
CA LEU A 522 8.53 19.26 5.59
C LEU A 522 9.80 20.09 5.45
#